data_AF-A0A5S9M6A5-F1
#
_entry.id   AF-A0A5S9M6A5-F1
#
_cell.length_a   1.000
_cell.length_b   1.000
_cell.length_c   1.000
_cell.angle_alpha   90.00
_cell.angle_beta   90.00
_cell.angle_gamma   90.00
#
_symmetry.space_group_name_H-M   'P 1'
#
loop_
_entity.id
_entity.type
_entity.pdbx_description
1 polymer ?
#
loop_
_entity_poly.entity_id
_entity_poly.type
_entity_poly.pdbx_seq_one_letter_code
_entity_poly.pdbx_strand_id
1 'polypeptide(L)'
;MDQTKVEALREKLSQASHITVLSGAGMSTESGIPDFRSTGGLWTEDTSRMEAMSRSYFLSNPHQFWPKFKDLFQMKMSGEYEPNSGHTFLASLEQQREACGYFYPKY
;
A
#
# COMPACT_ATOMS: atom_id res chain seq x y z
N MET A 1 11.58 -5.85 17.94
CA MET A 1 12.11 -6.08 16.59
C MET A 1 13.38 -6.91 16.71
N ASP A 2 13.51 -7.98 15.93
CA ASP A 2 14.71 -8.84 15.96
C ASP A 2 15.86 -8.14 15.25
N GLN A 3 16.82 -7.60 16.02
CA GLN A 3 17.95 -6.82 15.49
C GLN A 3 18.81 -7.63 14.51
N THR A 4 18.88 -8.95 14.68
CA THR A 4 19.65 -9.85 13.80
C THR A 4 19.08 -9.84 12.38
N LYS A 5 17.75 -9.84 12.24
CA LYS A 5 17.08 -9.81 10.93
C LYS A 5 17.24 -8.46 10.24
N VAL A 6 17.23 -7.38 11.00
CA VAL A 6 17.41 -6.01 10.49
C VAL A 6 18.82 -5.86 9.92
N GLU A 7 19.84 -6.32 10.64
CA GLU A 7 21.22 -6.24 10.17
C GLU A 7 21.45 -7.10 8.92
N ALA A 8 20.92 -8.32 8.90
CA ALA A 8 20.99 -9.18 7.72
C ALA A 8 20.29 -8.56 6.49
N LEU A 9 19.20 -7.81 6.69
CA LEU A 9 18.55 -7.07 5.62
C LEU A 9 19.42 -5.91 5.13
N ARG A 10 20.07 -5.15 6.03
CA ARG A 10 20.96 -4.05 5.64
C ARG A 10 22.12 -4.53 4.77
N GLU A 11 22.73 -5.66 5.13
CA GLU A 11 23.82 -6.26 4.35
C GLU A 11 23.32 -6.68 2.95
N LYS A 12 22.18 -7.36 2.87
CA LYS A 12 21.59 -7.75 1.59
C LYS A 12 21.24 -6.54 0.72
N LEU A 13 20.73 -5.47 1.34
CA LEU A 13 20.46 -4.23 0.64
C LEU A 13 21.76 -3.63 0.10
N SER A 14 22.83 -3.48 0.89
CA SER A 14 24.06 -2.83 0.41
C SER A 14 24.72 -3.57 -0.78
N GLN A 15 24.62 -4.89 -0.83
CA GLN A 15 25.20 -5.72 -1.89
C GLN A 15 24.29 -5.89 -3.12
N ALA A 16 23.00 -5.58 -3.02
CA ALA A 16 22.06 -5.76 -4.11
C ALA A 16 22.33 -4.78 -5.27
N SER A 17 22.42 -5.30 -6.49
CA SER A 17 22.49 -4.48 -7.72
C SER A 17 21.12 -4.01 -8.19
N HIS A 18 20.06 -4.77 -7.87
CA HIS A 18 18.68 -4.44 -8.23
C HIS A 18 17.77 -4.73 -7.04
N ILE A 19 16.88 -3.79 -6.73
CA ILE A 19 15.89 -3.93 -5.66
C ILE A 19 14.50 -3.81 -6.28
N THR A 20 13.62 -4.73 -5.91
CA THR A 20 12.19 -4.64 -6.21
C THR A 20 11.43 -4.61 -4.89
N VAL A 21 10.51 -3.65 -4.76
CA VAL A 21 9.66 -3.52 -3.58
C VAL A 21 8.26 -4.00 -3.94
N LEU A 22 7.76 -4.98 -3.19
CA LEU A 22 6.37 -5.41 -3.24
C LEU A 22 5.65 -4.82 -2.04
N SER A 23 4.74 -3.88 -2.28
CA SER A 23 3.95 -3.22 -1.25
C SER A 23 2.46 -3.53 -1.41
N GLY A 24 1.70 -3.26 -0.35
CA GLY A 24 0.24 -3.32 -0.36
C GLY A 24 -0.33 -2.24 0.56
N ALA A 25 -1.64 -2.24 0.79
CA ALA A 25 -2.31 -1.23 1.61
C ALA A 25 -1.72 -1.07 3.03
N GLY A 26 -1.13 -2.15 3.58
CA GLY A 26 -0.42 -2.11 4.86
C GLY A 26 0.74 -1.11 4.91
N MET A 27 1.31 -0.72 3.77
CA MET A 27 2.34 0.33 3.69
C MET A 27 1.79 1.71 4.09
N SER A 28 0.48 1.93 3.96
CA SER A 28 -0.17 3.23 4.15
C SER A 28 -1.03 3.30 5.42
N THR A 29 -1.08 2.24 6.24
CA THR A 29 -1.83 2.25 7.50
C THR A 29 -1.28 3.26 8.49
N GLU A 30 0.05 3.41 8.57
CA GLU A 30 0.70 4.46 9.37
C GLU A 30 0.46 5.88 8.82
N SER A 31 0.06 5.99 7.54
CA SER A 31 -0.40 7.26 6.95
C SER A 31 -1.89 7.53 7.25
N GLY A 32 -2.57 6.68 8.01
CA GLY A 32 -3.99 6.83 8.33
C GLY A 32 -4.95 6.26 7.28
N ILE A 33 -4.44 5.60 6.23
CA ILE A 33 -5.27 4.94 5.22
C ILE A 33 -5.52 3.50 5.67
N PRO A 34 -6.78 3.09 5.94
CA PRO A 34 -7.06 1.75 6.43
C PRO A 34 -6.73 0.71 5.37
N ASP A 35 -6.20 -0.43 5.80
CA ASP A 35 -6.07 -1.58 4.91
C ASP A 35 -7.40 -2.33 4.78
N PHE A 36 -7.36 -3.38 3.97
CA PHE A 36 -8.51 -4.16 3.61
C PHE A 36 -8.80 -5.35 4.55
N ARG A 37 -7.78 -5.98 5.14
CA ARG A 37 -7.87 -7.36 5.65
C ARG A 37 -7.30 -7.58 7.05
N SER A 38 -6.60 -6.61 7.64
CA SER A 38 -6.16 -6.72 9.03
C SER A 38 -7.33 -6.63 10.00
N THR A 39 -7.05 -6.80 11.29
CA THR A 39 -8.02 -6.53 12.34
C THR A 39 -8.44 -5.06 12.30
N GLY A 40 -9.72 -4.81 12.02
CA GLY A 40 -10.25 -3.45 11.78
C GLY A 40 -10.13 -2.95 10.33
N GLY A 41 -9.65 -3.79 9.41
CA GLY A 41 -9.62 -3.50 7.97
C GLY A 41 -11.01 -3.52 7.34
N LEU A 42 -11.15 -2.91 6.15
CA LEU A 42 -12.44 -2.66 5.51
C LEU A 42 -13.32 -3.89 5.30
N TRP A 43 -12.72 -5.04 4.93
CA TRP A 43 -13.43 -6.30 4.71
C TRP A 43 -13.65 -7.09 5.99
N THR A 44 -12.80 -6.90 6.99
CA THR A 44 -12.92 -7.55 8.29
C THR A 44 -14.07 -6.95 9.10
N GLU A 45 -14.27 -5.63 8.99
CA GLU A 45 -15.42 -4.95 9.61
C GLU A 45 -16.77 -5.39 9.03
N ASP A 46 -16.83 -5.62 7.72
CA ASP A 46 -18.03 -6.07 7.02
C ASP A 46 -17.64 -6.78 5.70
N THR A 47 -17.80 -8.10 5.70
CA THR A 47 -17.41 -8.96 4.58
C THR A 47 -18.29 -8.77 3.36
N SER A 48 -19.51 -8.24 3.52
CA SER A 48 -20.42 -7.95 2.39
C SER A 48 -19.87 -6.86 1.47
N ARG A 49 -19.00 -5.99 1.99
CA ARG A 49 -18.32 -4.96 1.20
C ARG A 49 -17.42 -5.57 0.13
N MET A 50 -16.82 -6.74 0.39
CA MET A 50 -15.99 -7.43 -0.62
C MET A 50 -16.81 -7.85 -1.83
N GLU A 51 -18.01 -8.39 -1.61
CA GLU A 51 -18.92 -8.76 -2.70
C GLU A 51 -19.43 -7.52 -3.45
N ALA A 52 -19.85 -6.49 -2.72
CA ALA A 52 -20.31 -5.23 -3.30
C ALA A 52 -19.24 -4.54 -4.17
N MET A 53 -17.96 -4.75 -3.84
CA MET A 53 -16.81 -4.21 -4.60
C MET A 53 -16.29 -5.15 -5.68
N SER A 54 -16.94 -6.30 -5.91
CA SER A 54 -16.54 -7.23 -6.95
C SER A 54 -16.91 -6.75 -8.35
N ARG A 55 -16.12 -7.16 -9.35
CA ARG A 55 -16.44 -6.91 -10.77
C ARG A 55 -17.82 -7.45 -11.16
N SER A 56 -18.17 -8.64 -10.66
CA SER A 56 -19.47 -9.26 -10.95
C SER A 56 -20.63 -8.40 -10.43
N TYR A 57 -20.50 -7.86 -9.20
CA TYR A 57 -21.51 -6.97 -8.64
C TYR A 57 -21.63 -5.67 -9.42
N PHE A 58 -20.50 -5.06 -9.83
CA PHE A 58 -20.51 -3.88 -10.68
C PHE A 58 -21.24 -4.11 -12.01
N LEU A 59 -20.96 -5.23 -12.69
CA LEU A 59 -21.57 -5.55 -13.97
C LEU A 59 -23.08 -5.82 -13.86
N SER A 60 -23.51 -6.48 -12.78
CA SER A 60 -24.93 -6.77 -12.55
C SER A 60 -25.71 -5.59 -11.98
N ASN A 61 -25.07 -4.70 -11.22
CA ASN A 61 -25.72 -3.62 -10.46
C ASN A 61 -24.98 -2.27 -10.60
N PRO A 62 -24.71 -1.75 -11.81
CA PRO A 62 -23.84 -0.58 -12.00
C PRO A 62 -24.37 0.68 -11.30
N HIS A 63 -25.70 0.87 -11.23
CA HIS A 63 -26.31 2.01 -10.54
C HIS A 63 -26.19 1.93 -9.01
N GLN A 64 -26.18 0.74 -8.43
CA GLN A 64 -26.07 0.54 -6.97
C GLN A 64 -24.62 0.47 -6.50
N PHE A 65 -23.70 0.09 -7.39
CA PHE A 65 -22.27 0.06 -7.11
C PHE A 65 -21.74 1.44 -6.72
N TRP A 66 -22.06 2.49 -7.49
CA TRP A 66 -21.46 3.82 -7.27
C TRP A 66 -21.78 4.46 -5.92
N PRO A 67 -23.02 4.42 -5.40
CA PRO A 67 -23.31 4.86 -4.04
C PRO A 67 -22.50 4.08 -3.00
N LYS A 68 -22.53 2.74 -3.05
CA LYS A 68 -21.79 1.88 -2.10
C LYS A 68 -20.28 2.12 -2.14
N PHE A 69 -19.73 2.30 -3.34
CA PHE A 69 -18.31 2.62 -3.55
C PHE A 69 -17.97 3.96 -2.91
N LYS A 70 -18.78 4.99 -3.16
CA LYS A 70 -18.58 6.32 -2.59
C LYS A 70 -18.70 6.30 -1.07
N ASP A 71 -19.72 5.66 -0.51
CA ASP A 71 -19.90 5.60 0.94
C ASP A 71 -18.69 4.93 1.61
N LEU A 72 -18.22 3.81 1.05
CA LEU A 72 -17.06 3.08 1.59
C LEU A 72 -15.79 3.93 1.58
N PHE A 73 -15.49 4.59 0.47
CA PHE A 73 -14.22 5.29 0.29
C PHE A 73 -14.25 6.76 0.76
N GLN A 74 -15.38 7.46 0.72
CA GLN A 74 -15.50 8.81 1.27
C GLN A 74 -15.47 8.80 2.80
N MET A 75 -16.10 7.82 3.46
CA MET A 75 -16.07 7.76 4.93
C MET A 75 -14.68 7.38 5.47
N LYS A 76 -13.93 6.55 4.75
CA LYS A 76 -12.69 5.95 5.25
C LYS A 76 -11.41 6.53 4.64
N MET A 77 -11.51 7.29 3.54
CA MET A 77 -10.36 7.81 2.79
C MET A 77 -10.49 9.30 2.39
N SER A 78 -11.25 10.11 3.12
CA SER A 78 -11.43 11.55 2.85
C SER A 78 -10.44 12.48 3.56
N GLY A 79 -9.47 11.93 4.30
CA GLY A 79 -8.45 12.72 4.99
C GLY A 79 -7.40 13.30 4.03
N GLU A 80 -6.69 14.31 4.51
CA GLU A 80 -5.39 14.71 3.96
C GLU A 80 -4.36 13.68 4.43
N TYR A 81 -3.79 12.91 3.50
CA TYR A 81 -2.82 11.86 3.79
C TYR A 81 -1.45 12.20 3.22
N GLU A 82 -0.42 11.97 4.02
CA GLU A 82 0.96 12.20 3.61
C GLU A 82 1.77 10.88 3.63
N PRO A 83 2.84 10.77 2.81
CA PRO A 83 3.74 9.64 2.86
C PRO A 83 4.36 9.46 4.26
N ASN A 84 4.33 8.24 4.79
CA ASN A 84 4.98 7.93 6.07
C ASN A 84 6.50 7.66 5.92
N SER A 85 7.13 7.29 7.03
CA SER A 85 8.55 6.94 7.11
C SER A 85 8.96 5.83 6.14
N GLY A 86 8.09 4.84 5.91
CA GLY A 86 8.32 3.78 4.93
C GLY A 86 8.39 4.31 3.51
N HIS A 87 7.46 5.17 3.11
CA HIS A 87 7.43 5.72 1.74
C HIS A 87 8.65 6.61 1.49
N THR A 88 8.97 7.48 2.45
CA THR A 88 10.13 8.38 2.38
C THR A 88 11.45 7.60 2.38
N PHE A 89 11.54 6.51 3.12
CA PHE A 89 12.69 5.59 3.06
C PHE A 89 12.87 5.00 1.66
N LEU A 90 11.81 4.47 1.04
CA LEU A 90 11.89 3.93 -0.32
C LEU A 90 12.29 4.97 -1.36
N ALA A 91 11.75 6.19 -1.25
CA ALA A 91 12.14 7.30 -2.11
C ALA A 91 13.64 7.64 -1.95
N SER A 92 14.14 7.68 -0.72
CA SER A 92 15.56 7.94 -0.45
C SER A 92 16.46 6.82 -0.99
N LEU A 93 15.98 5.57 -0.93
CA LEU A 93 16.69 4.41 -1.45
C LEU A 93 16.79 4.45 -2.97
N GLU A 94 15.73 4.82 -3.69
CA GLU A 94 15.75 5.04 -5.14
C GLU A 94 16.80 6.10 -5.51
N GLN A 95 16.75 7.28 -4.87
CA GLN A 95 17.67 8.38 -5.15
C GLN A 95 19.15 8.02 -4.92
N GLN A 96 19.45 7.30 -3.82
CA GLN A 96 20.80 6.84 -3.53
C GLN A 96 21.32 5.85 -4.59
N ARG A 97 20.44 5.02 -5.14
CA ARG A 97 20.79 4.06 -6.19
C ARG A 97 21.08 4.75 -7.51
N GLU A 98 20.24 5.70 -7.90
CA GLU A 98 20.45 6.53 -9.10
C GLU A 98 21.78 7.29 -9.02
N ALA A 99 22.09 7.90 -7.87
CA ALA A 99 23.35 8.61 -7.64
C ALA A 99 24.58 7.69 -7.75
N CYS A 100 24.44 6.40 -7.42
CA CYS A 100 25.48 5.38 -7.57
C CYS A 100 25.54 4.75 -8.97
N GLY A 101 24.78 5.26 -9.94
CA GLY A 101 24.77 4.78 -11.33
C GLY A 101 23.78 3.65 -11.63
N TYR A 102 22.90 3.30 -10.69
CA TYR A 102 21.82 2.35 -10.91
C TYR A 102 20.56 3.10 -11.35
N PHE A 103 20.36 3.20 -12.67
CA PHE A 103 19.16 3.81 -13.25
C PHE A 103 18.01 2.80 -13.32
N TYR A 104 16.86 3.17 -12.76
CA TYR A 104 15.61 2.46 -12.97
C TYR A 104 14.80 3.20 -14.04
N PRO A 105 14.51 2.59 -15.20
CA PRO A 105 13.66 3.22 -16.19
C PRO A 105 12.27 3.43 -15.59
N LYS A 106 11.82 4.69 -15.53
CA LYS A 106 10.44 5.02 -15.18
C LYS A 106 9.59 4.77 -16.43
N TYR A 107 8.66 3.82 -16.33
CA TYR A 107 7.74 3.42 -17.40
C TYR A 107 6.72 4.52 -17.71
#